data_AF-A0A242A2Y8-F1
#
_entry.id   AF-A0A242A2Y8-F1
#
_cell.length_a   1.000
_cell.length_b   1.000
_cell.length_c   1.000
_cell.angle_alpha   90.00
_cell.angle_beta   90.00
_cell.angle_gamma   90.00
#
_symmetry.space_group_name_H-M   'P 1'
#
loop_
_entity.id
_entity.type
_entity.pdbx_description
1 polymer ?
#
loop_
_entity_poly.entity_id
_entity_poly.type
_entity_poly.pdbx_seq_one_letter_code
_entity_poly.pdbx_strand_id
1 'polypeptide(L)'
;MSTTEPTFSELKQELLNVLDRHIDLLKTVPSIEIDHLDGVLFMMRSLGFMLDRAPKVLALDDLTEMHFMMFQYYSLLSELKYNLVLNFPYASLEGVPLLTIMEGFPTTYEAAMKQWWEDRTGLAVEETKQTIEIAAFQ
;
A
#
# COMPACT_ATOMS: atom_id res chain seq x y z
N MET A 1 -21.67 6.08 6.98
CA MET A 1 -21.23 7.49 6.92
C MET A 1 -20.96 7.81 5.47
N SER A 2 -21.43 8.94 4.93
CA SER A 2 -21.12 9.33 3.56
C SER A 2 -19.65 9.73 3.51
N THR A 3 -18.78 8.81 3.10
CA THR A 3 -17.41 9.15 2.74
C THR A 3 -17.49 9.92 1.44
N THR A 4 -17.26 11.22 1.51
CA THR A 4 -17.20 12.08 0.33
C THR A 4 -16.13 11.53 -0.59
N GLU A 5 -16.48 11.32 -1.85
CA GLU A 5 -15.53 10.83 -2.86
C GLU A 5 -14.37 11.83 -2.99
N PRO A 6 -13.12 11.42 -2.76
CA PRO A 6 -11.98 12.33 -2.74
C PRO A 6 -11.72 12.89 -4.14
N THR A 7 -11.32 14.15 -4.15
CA THR A 7 -10.98 14.88 -5.37
C THR A 7 -9.65 14.40 -5.96
N PHE A 8 -9.44 14.70 -7.25
CA PHE A 8 -8.17 14.40 -7.91
C PHE A 8 -6.98 15.01 -7.16
N SER A 9 -7.11 16.25 -6.68
CA SER A 9 -6.02 16.95 -5.98
C SER A 9 -5.64 16.30 -4.66
N GLU A 10 -6.62 15.79 -3.91
CA GLU A 10 -6.40 15.09 -2.64
C GLU A 10 -5.66 13.77 -2.87
N LEU A 11 -6.14 12.97 -3.82
CA LEU A 11 -5.51 11.69 -4.17
C LEU A 11 -4.14 11.87 -4.81
N LYS A 12 -3.97 12.91 -5.64
CA LYS A 12 -2.67 13.28 -6.21
C LYS A 12 -1.67 13.58 -5.11
N GLN A 13 -2.05 14.37 -4.11
CA GLN A 13 -1.15 14.70 -3.01
C GLN A 13 -0.77 13.44 -2.21
N GLU A 14 -1.73 12.54 -1.94
CA GLU A 14 -1.42 11.29 -1.26
C GLU A 14 -0.49 10.39 -2.09
N LEU A 15 -0.77 10.22 -3.39
CA LEU A 15 0.07 9.42 -4.28
C LEU A 15 1.50 9.97 -4.39
N LEU A 16 1.66 11.30 -4.39
CA LEU A 16 2.97 11.93 -4.32
C LEU A 16 3.69 11.59 -3.00
N ASN A 17 2.98 11.64 -1.87
CA ASN A 17 3.56 11.24 -0.58
C ASN A 17 3.96 9.75 -0.56
N VAL A 18 3.18 8.88 -1.20
CA VAL A 18 3.50 7.45 -1.38
C VAL A 18 4.81 7.29 -2.16
N LEU A 19 4.95 8.00 -3.28
CA LEU A 19 6.15 7.96 -4.11
C LEU A 19 7.38 8.50 -3.37
N ASP A 20 7.24 9.63 -2.67
CA ASP A 20 8.33 10.20 -1.86
C ASP A 20 8.78 9.20 -0.79
N ARG A 21 7.83 8.54 -0.12
CA ARG A 21 8.15 7.53 0.90
C ARG A 21 8.83 6.29 0.32
N HIS A 22 8.44 5.88 -0.89
CA HIS A 22 9.14 4.80 -1.60
C HIS A 22 10.57 5.20 -1.99
N ILE A 23 10.77 6.44 -2.45
CA ILE A 23 12.10 6.99 -2.77
C ILE A 23 12.96 7.08 -1.52
N ASP A 24 12.40 7.55 -0.40
CA ASP A 24 13.13 7.63 0.87
C ASP A 24 13.54 6.25 1.36
N LEU A 25 12.65 5.24 1.25
CA LEU A 25 13.00 3.86 1.54
C LEU A 25 14.20 3.37 0.71
N LEU A 26 14.23 3.68 -0.59
CA LEU A 26 15.35 3.34 -1.48
C LEU A 26 16.67 4.01 -1.07
N LYS A 27 16.60 5.23 -0.53
CA LYS A 27 17.78 5.99 -0.10
C LYS A 27 18.35 5.51 1.23
N THR A 28 17.52 4.92 2.09
CA THR A 28 17.90 4.57 3.47
C THR A 28 18.51 3.18 3.63
N VAL A 29 18.78 2.45 2.54
CA VAL A 29 19.29 1.06 2.61
C VAL A 29 20.75 0.99 2.17
N PRO A 30 21.71 1.12 3.10
CA PRO A 30 23.13 0.95 2.79
C PRO A 30 23.50 -0.52 2.53
N SER A 31 22.81 -1.46 3.21
CA SER A 31 22.98 -2.90 3.04
C SER A 31 21.73 -3.64 3.49
N ILE A 32 21.56 -4.88 3.04
CA ILE A 32 20.50 -5.77 3.50
C ILE A 32 21.18 -7.03 4.03
N GLU A 33 20.93 -7.38 5.29
CA GLU A 33 21.43 -8.63 5.86
C GLU A 33 20.84 -9.83 5.12
N ILE A 34 21.66 -10.87 4.89
CA ILE A 34 21.27 -12.01 4.05
C ILE A 34 20.04 -12.75 4.59
N ASP A 35 19.90 -12.78 5.92
CA ASP A 35 18.78 -13.39 6.64
C ASP A 35 17.48 -12.57 6.53
N HIS A 36 17.51 -11.40 5.89
CA HIS A 36 16.35 -10.55 5.65
C HIS A 36 16.08 -10.31 4.15
N LEU A 37 16.97 -10.82 3.29
CA LEU A 37 17.03 -10.42 1.90
C LEU A 37 15.78 -10.80 1.10
N ASP A 38 15.21 -11.97 1.34
CA ASP A 38 14.02 -12.46 0.63
C ASP A 38 12.78 -11.60 0.94
N GLY A 39 12.54 -11.29 2.22
CA GLY A 39 11.45 -10.41 2.65
C GLY A 39 11.61 -8.98 2.14
N VAL A 40 12.83 -8.44 2.18
CA VAL A 40 13.12 -7.10 1.64
C VAL A 40 12.91 -7.09 0.12
N LEU A 41 13.43 -8.08 -0.62
CA LEU A 41 13.22 -8.17 -2.07
C LEU A 41 11.74 -8.32 -2.43
N PHE A 42 10.99 -9.11 -1.68
CA PHE A 42 9.54 -9.25 -1.87
C PHE A 42 8.82 -7.91 -1.67
N MET A 43 9.13 -7.18 -0.59
CA MET A 43 8.57 -5.86 -0.31
C MET A 43 8.91 -4.87 -1.42
N MET A 44 10.18 -4.77 -1.82
CA MET A 44 10.62 -3.82 -2.84
C MET A 44 9.99 -4.10 -4.20
N ARG A 45 9.86 -5.37 -4.59
CA ARG A 45 9.17 -5.76 -5.83
C ARG A 45 7.68 -5.43 -5.78
N SER A 46 7.03 -5.67 -4.65
CA SER A 46 5.62 -5.36 -4.44
C SER A 46 5.35 -3.86 -4.55
N LEU A 47 6.20 -3.02 -3.95
CA LEU A 47 6.12 -1.56 -4.09
C LEU A 47 6.34 -1.12 -5.55
N GLY A 48 7.33 -1.70 -6.24
CA GLY A 48 7.57 -1.40 -7.65
C GLY A 48 6.36 -1.71 -8.54
N PHE A 49 5.73 -2.88 -8.34
CA PHE A 49 4.51 -3.25 -9.06
C PHE A 49 3.32 -2.34 -8.74
N MET A 50 3.12 -2.04 -7.46
CA MET A 50 2.02 -1.20 -6.97
C MET A 50 2.10 0.22 -7.53
N LEU A 51 3.31 0.75 -7.75
CA LEU A 51 3.55 2.15 -8.13
C LEU A 51 3.91 2.33 -9.61
N ASP A 52 4.03 1.25 -10.39
CA ASP A 52 4.43 1.28 -11.81
C ASP A 52 3.60 2.27 -12.66
N ARG A 53 2.29 2.33 -12.40
CA ARG A 53 1.38 3.20 -13.16
C ARG A 53 1.30 4.64 -12.65
N ALA A 54 1.85 4.94 -11.48
CA ALA A 54 1.70 6.23 -10.83
C ALA A 54 2.14 7.43 -11.71
N PRO A 55 3.30 7.40 -12.39
CA PRO A 55 3.74 8.53 -13.21
C PRO A 55 2.77 8.84 -14.36
N LYS A 56 2.21 7.80 -14.98
CA LYS A 56 1.25 7.95 -16.08
C LYS A 56 -0.04 8.58 -15.56
N VAL A 57 -0.59 8.07 -14.45
CA VAL A 57 -1.84 8.56 -13.87
C VAL A 57 -1.71 10.02 -13.41
N LEU A 58 -0.59 10.38 -12.79
CA LEU A 58 -0.31 11.76 -12.37
C LEU A 58 -0.25 12.76 -13.54
N ALA A 59 0.06 12.29 -14.75
CA ALA A 59 0.15 13.11 -15.95
C ALA A 59 -1.16 13.22 -16.74
N LEU A 60 -2.15 12.35 -16.47
CA LEU A 60 -3.40 12.29 -17.23
C LEU A 60 -4.45 13.31 -16.76
N ASP A 61 -4.32 13.82 -15.53
CA ASP A 61 -5.33 14.66 -14.87
C ASP A 61 -6.77 14.09 -14.96
N ASP A 62 -6.87 12.74 -14.95
CA ASP A 62 -8.12 11.99 -15.05
C ASP A 62 -8.49 11.41 -13.67
N LEU A 63 -9.68 11.78 -13.18
CA LEU A 63 -10.17 11.38 -11.86
C LEU A 63 -10.48 9.87 -11.78
N THR A 64 -11.01 9.27 -12.84
CA THR A 64 -11.36 7.85 -12.84
C THR A 64 -10.10 6.98 -12.82
N GLU A 65 -9.08 7.33 -13.61
CA GLU A 65 -7.78 6.66 -13.58
C GLU A 65 -7.09 6.85 -12.22
N MET A 66 -7.24 8.02 -11.59
CA MET A 66 -6.73 8.27 -10.24
C MET A 66 -7.44 7.40 -9.20
N HIS A 67 -8.77 7.29 -9.25
CA HIS A 67 -9.54 6.41 -8.36
C HIS A 67 -9.13 4.95 -8.51
N PHE A 68 -9.00 4.47 -9.76
CA PHE A 68 -8.51 3.10 -10.01
C PHE A 68 -7.10 2.89 -9.46
N MET A 69 -6.17 3.83 -9.69
CA MET A 69 -4.81 3.74 -9.17
C MET A 69 -4.78 3.65 -7.64
N MET A 70 -5.54 4.51 -6.96
CA MET A 70 -5.57 4.55 -5.51
C MET A 70 -6.24 3.31 -4.91
N PHE A 71 -7.34 2.84 -5.51
CA PHE A 71 -7.95 1.56 -5.14
C PHE A 71 -6.93 0.40 -5.26
N GLN A 72 -6.23 0.30 -6.39
CA GLN A 72 -5.21 -0.74 -6.59
C GLN A 72 -4.08 -0.63 -5.57
N TYR A 73 -3.60 0.59 -5.31
CA TYR A 73 -2.59 0.86 -4.30
C TYR A 73 -3.01 0.33 -2.91
N TYR A 74 -4.21 0.65 -2.42
CA TYR A 74 -4.64 0.21 -1.09
C TYR A 74 -4.84 -1.30 -1.00
N SER A 75 -5.43 -1.93 -2.03
CA SER A 75 -5.62 -3.38 -2.07
C SER A 75 -4.27 -4.10 -2.03
N LEU A 76 -3.32 -3.70 -2.86
CA LEU A 76 -1.99 -4.30 -2.91
C LEU A 76 -1.16 -4.00 -1.65
N LEU A 77 -1.34 -2.82 -1.03
CA LEU A 77 -0.67 -2.51 0.24
C LEU A 77 -1.18 -3.40 1.38
N SER A 78 -2.49 -3.66 1.41
CA SER A 78 -3.09 -4.58 2.38
C SER A 78 -2.58 -6.02 2.17
N GLU A 79 -2.54 -6.49 0.93
CA GLU A 79 -1.96 -7.79 0.57
C GLU A 79 -0.48 -7.89 0.94
N LEU A 80 0.30 -6.83 0.70
CA LEU A 80 1.72 -6.78 1.07
C LEU A 80 1.88 -6.90 2.59
N LYS A 81 1.17 -6.09 3.37
CA LYS A 81 1.20 -6.16 4.84
C LYS A 81 0.87 -7.56 5.34
N TYR A 82 -0.16 -8.19 4.76
CA TYR A 82 -0.54 -9.55 5.11
C TYR A 82 0.55 -10.59 4.79
N ASN A 83 1.14 -10.52 3.58
CA ASN A 83 2.21 -11.41 3.18
C ASN A 83 3.47 -11.25 4.04
N LEU A 84 3.79 -10.03 4.49
CA LEU A 84 4.91 -9.79 5.40
C LEU A 84 4.69 -10.48 6.75
N VAL A 85 3.47 -10.39 7.31
CA VAL A 85 3.12 -11.07 8.57
C VAL A 85 3.24 -12.58 8.45
N LEU A 86 2.70 -13.17 7.39
CA LEU A 86 2.67 -14.62 7.25
C LEU A 86 4.02 -15.23 6.87
N ASN A 87 4.69 -14.65 5.87
CA ASN A 87 5.79 -15.30 5.19
C ASN A 87 7.15 -14.74 5.61
N PHE A 88 7.19 -13.49 6.08
CA PHE A 88 8.42 -12.78 6.42
C PHE A 88 8.37 -12.10 7.81
N PRO A 89 7.83 -12.73 8.87
CA PRO A 89 7.66 -12.08 10.18
C PRO A 89 8.98 -11.70 10.85
N TYR A 90 10.08 -12.35 10.45
CA TYR A 90 11.43 -12.13 10.95
C TYR A 90 12.17 -11.02 10.20
N ALA A 91 11.68 -10.62 9.02
CA ALA A 91 12.42 -9.73 8.14
C ALA A 91 12.41 -8.30 8.69
N SER A 92 13.57 -7.67 8.65
CA SER A 92 13.77 -6.29 9.07
C SER A 92 14.70 -5.55 8.11
N LEU A 93 14.68 -4.23 8.17
CA LEU A 93 15.56 -3.35 7.44
C LEU A 93 16.14 -2.34 8.43
N GLU A 94 17.46 -2.34 8.60
CA GLU A 94 18.15 -1.54 9.62
C GLU A 94 17.56 -1.74 11.03
N GLY A 95 17.18 -2.99 11.35
CA GLY A 95 16.56 -3.36 12.63
C GLY A 95 15.08 -2.97 12.78
N VAL A 96 14.47 -2.35 11.77
CA VAL A 96 13.04 -2.01 11.77
C VAL A 96 12.25 -3.12 11.06
N PRO A 97 11.24 -3.74 11.69
CA PRO A 97 10.41 -4.75 11.05
C PRO A 97 9.76 -4.21 9.77
N LEU A 98 9.72 -5.02 8.70
CA LEU A 98 9.18 -4.57 7.41
C LEU A 98 7.71 -4.13 7.51
N LEU A 99 6.93 -4.80 8.37
CA LEU A 99 5.55 -4.40 8.64
C LEU A 99 5.46 -2.96 9.17
N THR A 100 6.29 -2.60 10.14
CA THR A 100 6.36 -1.24 10.72
C THR A 100 6.72 -0.19 9.66
N ILE A 101 7.60 -0.54 8.71
CA ILE A 101 7.90 0.33 7.57
C ILE A 101 6.66 0.52 6.70
N MET A 102 5.94 -0.57 6.38
CA MET A 102 4.72 -0.53 5.57
C MET A 102 3.55 0.18 6.25
N GLU A 103 3.49 0.20 7.59
CA GLU A 103 2.43 0.87 8.34
C GLU A 103 2.40 2.38 8.11
N GLY A 104 3.54 3.03 7.87
CA GLY A 104 3.51 4.47 7.60
C GLY A 104 3.18 4.85 6.16
N PHE A 105 2.89 3.89 5.27
CA PHE A 105 2.39 4.21 3.93
C PHE A 105 0.94 4.67 4.07
N PRO A 106 0.56 5.81 3.47
CA PRO A 106 -0.72 6.45 3.76
C PRO A 106 -1.90 5.61 3.27
N THR A 107 -2.99 5.62 4.04
CA THR A 107 -4.24 4.91 3.75
C THR A 107 -5.47 5.81 3.92
N THR A 108 -5.30 7.14 3.82
CA THR A 108 -6.31 8.13 4.24
C THR A 108 -7.66 7.93 3.56
N TYR A 109 -7.65 7.59 2.27
CA TYR A 109 -8.87 7.45 1.47
C TYR A 109 -9.22 5.99 1.12
N GLU A 110 -8.64 5.01 1.83
CA GLU A 110 -8.85 3.59 1.54
C GLU A 110 -10.34 3.19 1.54
N ALA A 111 -11.08 3.55 2.60
CA ALA A 111 -12.49 3.22 2.69
C ALA A 111 -13.31 3.87 1.55
N ALA A 112 -12.98 5.11 1.18
CA ALA A 112 -13.67 5.81 0.10
C ALA A 112 -13.38 5.17 -1.27
N MET A 113 -12.15 4.72 -1.53
CA MET A 113 -11.80 4.05 -2.80
C MET A 113 -12.34 2.64 -2.91
N LYS A 114 -12.45 1.90 -1.79
CA LYS A 114 -13.18 0.64 -1.75
C LYS A 114 -14.65 0.87 -2.10
N GLN A 115 -15.32 1.80 -1.42
CA GLN A 115 -16.72 2.12 -1.71
C GLN A 115 -16.94 2.53 -3.17
N TRP A 116 -16.07 3.40 -3.69
CA TRP A 116 -16.12 3.81 -5.10
C TRP A 116 -16.03 2.62 -6.06
N TRP A 117 -15.14 1.65 -5.80
CA TRP A 117 -15.01 0.45 -6.62
C TRP A 117 -16.27 -0.43 -6.55
N GLU A 118 -16.83 -0.62 -5.36
CA GLU A 118 -18.07 -1.38 -5.15
C GLU A 118 -19.24 -0.74 -5.90
N ASP A 119 -19.40 0.59 -5.76
CA ASP A 119 -20.45 1.35 -6.43
C ASP A 119 -20.30 1.27 -7.96
N ARG A 120 -19.07 1.25 -8.45
CA ARG A 120 -18.76 1.21 -9.88
C ARG A 120 -18.97 -0.18 -10.52
N THR A 121 -18.66 -1.24 -9.79
CA THR A 121 -18.62 -2.62 -10.34
C THR A 121 -19.77 -3.50 -9.87
N GLY A 122 -20.45 -3.14 -8.77
CA GLY A 122 -21.41 -3.98 -8.08
C GLY A 122 -20.78 -5.18 -7.37
N LEU A 123 -19.44 -5.27 -7.32
CA LEU A 123 -18.71 -6.32 -6.63
C LEU A 123 -18.31 -5.83 -5.25
N ALA A 124 -18.74 -6.52 -4.21
CA ALA A 124 -18.27 -6.25 -2.86
C ALA A 124 -16.77 -6.55 -2.78
N VAL A 125 -16.01 -5.62 -2.23
CA VAL A 125 -14.62 -5.85 -1.86
C VAL A 125 -14.67 -6.69 -0.59
N GLU A 126 -14.54 -8.00 -0.74
CA GLU A 126 -14.44 -8.87 0.42
C GLU A 126 -13.17 -8.49 1.18
N GLU A 127 -13.33 -7.92 2.38
CA GLU A 127 -12.31 -8.01 3.42
C GLU A 127 -12.21 -9.49 3.80
N THR A 128 -11.58 -10.32 2.95
CA THR A 128 -11.49 -11.75 3.19
C THR A 128 -10.95 -11.97 4.59
N LYS A 129 -11.73 -12.74 5.35
CA LYS A 129 -11.57 -13.22 6.73
C LYS A 129 -10.19 -13.84 7.01
N GLN A 130 -9.17 -13.02 7.01
CA GLN A 130 -7.94 -13.19 7.77
C GLN A 130 -7.75 -12.00 8.71
N THR A 131 -8.89 -11.48 9.21
CA THR A 131 -9.11 -11.32 10.65
C THR A 131 -8.88 -12.66 11.36
N ILE A 132 -7.67 -13.24 11.22
CA ILE A 132 -7.06 -13.85 12.38
C ILE A 132 -7.04 -12.69 13.35
N GLU A 133 -7.95 -12.75 14.30
CA GLU A 133 -7.71 -12.29 15.63
C GLU A 133 -6.19 -12.31 15.89
N ILE A 134 -5.49 -11.19 15.68
CA ILE A 134 -4.31 -10.90 16.49
C ILE A 134 -4.85 -10.51 17.87
N ALA A 135 -5.66 -11.41 18.44
CA ALA A 135 -5.77 -11.55 19.86
C ALA A 135 -4.41 -12.07 20.30
N ALA A 136 -3.78 -11.31 21.20
CA ALA A 136 -2.55 -11.62 21.92
C ALA A 136 -1.23 -11.40 21.16
N PHE A 137 -0.80 -10.14 21.11
CA PHE A 137 0.51 -9.82 21.69
C PHE A 137 0.29 -8.90 22.89
N GLN A 138 0.01 -9.51 24.05
CA GLN A 138 0.41 -9.01 25.36
C GLN A 138 1.81 -9.57 25.68
#